data_AF-A0A162A6Y9-F1
#
_entry.id   AF-A0A162A6Y9-F1
#
_cell.length_a   1.000
_cell.length_b   1.000
_cell.length_c   1.000
_cell.angle_alpha   90.00
_cell.angle_beta   90.00
_cell.angle_gamma   90.00
#
_symmetry.space_group_name_H-M   'P 1'
#
loop_
_entity.id
_entity.type
_entity.pdbx_description
1 polymer ?
#
loop_
_entity_poly.entity_id
_entity_poly.type
_entity_poly.pdbx_seq_one_letter_code
_entity_poly.pdbx_strand_id
1 'polypeptide(L)' 'MLCYENTISQLNFIEPQSLCDYDLINEVASSEDLTSILTTLLFDDTLSANLKKQVKKQLRVLKANKRN' A
#
# COMPACT_ATOMS: atom_id res chain seq x y z
N MET A 1 -11.97 -3.10 20.82
CA MET A 1 -12.29 -2.12 19.75
C MET A 1 -10.96 -1.82 19.08
N LEU A 2 -10.73 -2.37 17.88
CA LEU A 2 -9.50 -2.13 17.14
C LEU A 2 -9.55 -0.68 16.67
N CYS A 3 -8.72 0.17 17.26
CA CYS A 3 -8.64 1.59 16.94
C CYS A 3 -8.01 1.72 15.54
N TYR A 4 -8.82 1.66 14.49
CA TYR A 4 -8.41 1.92 13.10
C TYR A 4 -8.24 3.43 12.84
N GLU A 5 -7.82 4.20 13.84
CA GLU A 5 -7.54 5.61 13.67
C GLU A 5 -6.11 5.78 13.15
N ASN A 6 -6.02 6.25 11.90
CA ASN A 6 -4.89 6.96 11.28
C ASN A 6 -3.72 6.23 10.59
N THR A 7 -3.70 4.91 10.43
CA THR A 7 -2.59 4.26 9.66
C THR A 7 -2.86 4.07 8.17
N ILE A 8 -4.11 4.15 7.70
CA ILE A 8 -4.44 3.96 6.28
C ILE A 8 -4.32 5.28 5.51
N SER A 9 -3.10 5.79 5.34
CA SER A 9 -2.83 6.82 4.32
C SER A 9 -2.11 6.22 3.11
N GLN A 10 -1.36 5.14 3.32
CA GLN A 10 -0.38 4.66 2.34
C GLN A 10 -0.99 3.76 1.26
N LEU A 11 -2.09 3.06 1.52
CA LEU A 11 -2.69 2.09 0.59
C LEU A 11 -4.16 2.40 0.21
N ASN A 12 -4.61 3.65 0.37
CA ASN A 12 -5.99 4.09 0.08
C ASN A 12 -6.45 3.93 -1.38
N PHE A 13 -5.56 3.50 -2.28
CA PHE A 13 -5.90 3.19 -3.66
C PHE A 13 -6.37 1.73 -3.84
N ILE A 14 -6.32 0.92 -2.78
CA ILE A 14 -6.88 -0.44 -2.72
C ILE A 14 -8.19 -0.34 -1.93
N GLU A 15 -9.29 -0.73 -2.55
CA GLU A 15 -10.60 -0.75 -1.91
C GLU A 15 -10.88 -2.15 -1.34
N PRO A 16 -10.77 -2.34 0.00
CA PRO A 16 -11.08 -3.63 0.62
C PRO A 16 -12.55 -4.00 0.43
N GLN A 17 -12.83 -5.28 0.18
CA GLN A 17 -14.18 -5.80 -0.02
C GLN A 17 -14.69 -6.57 1.21
N SER A 18 -13.81 -6.83 2.19
CA SER A 18 -14.10 -7.58 3.40
C SER A 18 -13.24 -7.11 4.58
N LEU A 19 -13.63 -7.50 5.80
CA LEU A 19 -12.81 -7.26 7.00
C LEU A 19 -11.44 -7.93 6.91
N CYS A 20 -11.37 -9.11 6.28
CA CYS A 20 -10.10 -9.80 6.04
C CYS A 20 -9.17 -8.95 5.15
N ASP A 21 -9.72 -8.30 4.11
CA ASP A 21 -8.93 -7.41 3.25
C ASP A 21 -8.43 -6.19 4.03
N TYR A 22 -9.25 -5.63 4.92
CA TYR A 22 -8.83 -4.54 5.79
C TYR A 22 -7.66 -4.92 6.69
N ASP A 23 -7.76 -6.06 7.37
CA ASP A 23 -6.72 -6.54 8.27
C ASP A 23 -5.41 -6.82 7.50
N LEU A 24 -5.52 -7.45 6.33
CA LEU A 24 -4.37 -7.71 5.45
C LEU A 24 -3.71 -6.41 4.96
N ILE A 25 -4.50 -5.44 4.49
CA ILE A 25 -3.98 -4.15 4.02
C ILE A 25 -3.27 -3.41 5.16
N ASN A 26 -3.82 -3.47 6.37
CA ASN A 26 -3.20 -2.86 7.55
C ASN A 26 -1.88 -3.53 7.92
N GLU A 27 -1.82 -4.87 7.88
CA GLU A 27 -0.60 -5.63 8.11
C GLU A 27 0.49 -5.23 7.11
N VAL A 28 0.15 -5.22 5.82
CA VAL A 28 1.07 -4.82 4.75
C VAL A 28 1.51 -3.36 4.90
N ALA A 29 0.59 -2.44 5.22
CA ALA A 29 0.91 -1.02 5.43
C ALA A 29 1.86 -0.78 6.61
N SER A 30 1.81 -1.64 7.63
CA SER A 30 2.69 -1.57 8.80
C SER A 30 4.04 -2.28 8.61
N SER A 31 4.22 -3.00 7.50
CA SER A 31 5.43 -3.80 7.24
C SER A 31 6.64 -2.92 6.91
N GLU A 32 7.81 -3.28 7.48
CA GLU A 32 9.10 -2.68 7.12
C GLU A 32 9.45 -2.91 5.63
N ASP A 33 8.91 -3.99 5.05
CA ASP A 33 9.11 -4.40 3.66
C ASP A 33 8.10 -3.78 2.68
N LEU A 34 7.23 -2.85 3.12
CA LEU A 34 6.21 -2.23 2.27
C LEU A 34 6.76 -1.71 0.93
N THR A 35 7.96 -1.13 0.93
CA THR A 35 8.62 -0.66 -0.31
C THR A 35 8.94 -1.81 -1.26
N SER A 36 9.41 -2.94 -0.74
CA SER A 36 9.74 -4.15 -1.49
C SER A 36 8.47 -4.81 -2.04
N ILE A 37 7.42 -4.89 -1.23
CA ILE A 37 6.10 -5.41 -1.62
C ILE A 37 5.53 -4.58 -2.77
N LEU A 38 5.45 -3.25 -2.61
CA LEU A 38 4.96 -2.35 -3.65
C LEU A 38 5.82 -2.40 -4.93
N THR A 39 7.13 -2.59 -4.81
CA THR A 39 8.01 -2.75 -5.96
C THR A 39 7.72 -4.04 -6.72
N THR A 40 7.45 -5.14 -6.01
CA THR A 40 7.08 -6.43 -6.60
C THR A 40 5.79 -6.33 -7.42
N LEU A 41 4.78 -5.63 -6.91
CA LEU A 41 3.51 -5.40 -7.63
C LEU A 41 3.70 -4.70 -8.99
N LEU A 42 4.77 -3.94 -9.20
CA LEU A 42 5.00 -3.28 -10.50
C LEU A 42 5.35 -4.27 -11.62
N PHE A 43 5.89 -5.44 -11.26
CA PHE A 43 6.30 -6.49 -12.19
C PHE A 43 5.19 -7.50 -12.49
N ASP A 44 4.05 -7.41 -11.80
CA ASP A 44 2.91 -8.26 -12.06
C ASP A 44 2.11 -7.74 -13.26
N ASP A 45 2.15 -8.47 -14.38
CA ASP A 45 1.47 -8.09 -15.62
C ASP A 45 -0.05 -8.30 -15.60
N THR A 46 -0.59 -8.96 -14.57
CA THR A 46 -2.04 -9.09 -14.36
C THR A 46 -2.68 -7.81 -13.79
N LEU A 47 -1.86 -6.91 -13.22
CA LEU A 47 -2.35 -5.67 -12.63
C LEU A 47 -2.60 -4.59 -13.67
N SER A 48 -3.70 -3.85 -13.48
CA SER A 48 -4.04 -2.74 -14.36
C SER A 48 -2.97 -1.65 -14.37
N ALA A 49 -2.80 -1.00 -15.53
CA ALA A 49 -1.91 0.14 -15.67
C ALA A 49 -2.25 1.29 -14.70
N ASN A 50 -3.54 1.44 -14.34
CA ASN A 50 -3.98 2.43 -13.36
C ASN A 50 -3.47 2.09 -11.95
N LEU A 51 -3.59 0.83 -11.53
CA LEU A 51 -3.08 0.37 -10.24
C LEU A 51 -1.55 0.53 -10.17
N LYS A 52 -0.82 0.13 -11.23
CA LYS A 52 0.63 0.35 -11.32
C LYS A 52 1.02 1.83 -11.21
N LYS A 53 0.20 2.77 -11.72
CA LYS A 53 0.43 4.22 -11.54
C LYS A 53 0.27 4.65 -10.08
N GLN A 54 -0.76 4.16 -9.38
CA GLN A 54 -0.99 4.46 -7.96
C GLN A 54 0.15 3.93 -7.09
N VAL A 55 0.58 2.68 -7.32
CA VAL A 55 1.73 2.07 -6.64
C VAL A 55 3.01 2.90 -6.85
N LYS A 56 3.29 3.35 -8.09
CA LYS A 56 4.42 4.25 -8.38
C LYS A 56 4.34 5.57 -7.62
N LYS A 57 3.14 6.16 -7.50
CA LYS A 57 2.93 7.40 -6.75
C LYS A 57 3.24 7.17 -5.27
N GLN A 58 2.78 6.06 -4.70
CA GLN A 58 3.02 5.74 -3.30
C GLN A 58 4.51 5.51 -3.01
N LEU A 59 5.23 4.78 -3.86
CA LEU A 59 6.67 4.59 -3.74
C LEU A 59 7.45 5.92 -3.76
N ARG A 60 6.98 6.94 -4.49
CA ARG A 60 7.59 8.27 -4.47
C ARG A 60 7.39 8.98 -3.14
N VAL A 61 6.19 8.87 -2.56
CA VAL A 61 5.88 9.45 -1.23
C VAL A 61 6.73 8.80 -0.15
N LEU A 62 6.83 7.46 -0.14
CA LEU A 62 7.66 6.72 0.81
C LEU A 62 9.13 7.10 0.73
N LYS A 63 9.68 7.27 -0.48
CA LYS A 63 11.06 7.73 -0.69
C LYS A 63 11.30 9.17 -0.23
N ALA A 64 10.31 10.05 -0.37
CA ALA A 64 10.40 11.42 0.12
C ALA A 64 10.39 11.47 1.65
N ASN A 65 9.52 10.69 2.29
CA ASN A 65 9.41 10.63 3.75
C ASN A 65 10.64 10.06 4.44
N LYS A 66 11.38 9.14 3.79
CA LYS A 66 12.64 8.59 4.33
C LYS A 66 13.83 9.57 4.30
N ARG A 67 13.72 10.70 3.59
CA ARG A 67 14.79 11.71 3.45
C ARG A 67 14.67 12.88 4.42
N ASN A 68 13.55 13.00 5.13
CA ASN A 68 13.36 13.96 6.23
C ASN A 68 13.64 13.26 7.57
#